data_AF-A0A453HRZ9-F1
#
_entry.id   AF-A0A453HRZ9-F1
#
_cell.length_a   1.000
_cell.length_b   1.000
_cell.length_c   1.000
_cell.angle_alpha   90.00
_cell.angle_beta   90.00
_cell.angle_gamma   90.00
#
_symmetry.space_group_name_H-M   'P 1'
#
loop_
_entity.id
_entity.type
_entity.pdbx_description
1 polymer ?
#
loop_
_entity_poly.entity_id
_entity_poly.type
_entity_poly.pdbx_seq_one_letter_code
_entity_poly.pdbx_strand_id
1 'polypeptide(L)'
;PGAAMFDVEYNRWLDDDSRRMIELRGGLHAHLPDGDLRAIIDDTLTHYDELFRLKSAAARADVFHLITGMWATPAERCFLWMGGFRPSDLLKTLAPQLDPLTEQQMVGICSLEQSLQQAEEALTQGLEQLHQSLAITVAGSGSLSDDTNMGSFMGDMAVALGKLANLEGFVIQVTQDVSLLFKLDHYVSVC
;
A
#
# COMPACT_ATOMS: atom_id res chain seq x y z
N PRO A 1 -5.23 -20.17 -13.08
CA PRO A 1 -6.32 -20.34 -12.08
C PRO A 1 -6.39 -19.22 -11.03
N GLY A 2 -5.25 -18.73 -10.51
CA GLY A 2 -5.22 -17.71 -9.45
C GLY A 2 -5.81 -16.34 -9.82
N ALA A 3 -5.56 -15.86 -11.05
CA ALA A 3 -6.08 -14.58 -11.54
C ALA A 3 -7.63 -14.51 -11.53
N ALA A 4 -8.29 -15.49 -12.14
CA ALA A 4 -9.76 -15.54 -12.18
C ALA A 4 -10.39 -15.69 -10.78
N MET A 5 -9.72 -16.38 -9.86
CA MET A 5 -10.18 -16.51 -8.48
C MET A 5 -10.08 -15.17 -7.74
N PHE A 6 -8.97 -14.43 -7.92
CA PHE A 6 -8.82 -13.10 -7.34
C PHE A 6 -9.91 -12.15 -7.84
N ASP A 7 -10.23 -12.15 -9.14
CA ASP A 7 -11.27 -11.27 -9.69
C ASP A 7 -12.64 -11.54 -9.05
N VAL A 8 -13.01 -12.83 -8.87
CA VAL A 8 -14.27 -13.21 -8.23
C VAL A 8 -14.31 -12.76 -6.77
N GLU A 9 -13.24 -13.02 -6.01
CA GLU A 9 -13.16 -12.68 -4.59
C GLU A 9 -13.09 -11.16 -4.37
N TYR A 10 -12.42 -10.42 -5.26
CA TYR A 10 -12.37 -8.96 -5.23
C TYR A 10 -13.75 -8.34 -5.51
N ASN A 11 -14.51 -8.87 -6.47
CA ASN A 11 -15.88 -8.39 -6.71
C ASN A 11 -16.79 -8.65 -5.49
N ARG A 12 -16.69 -9.84 -4.88
CA ARG A 12 -17.42 -10.12 -3.62
C ARG A 12 -17.01 -9.15 -2.51
N TRP A 13 -15.71 -8.87 -2.40
CA TRP A 13 -15.19 -7.90 -1.43
C TRP A 13 -15.75 -6.49 -1.67
N LEU A 14 -15.93 -6.04 -2.91
CA LEU A 14 -16.53 -4.75 -3.26
C LEU A 14 -18.02 -4.66 -2.89
N ASP A 15 -18.77 -5.73 -3.10
CA ASP A 15 -20.18 -5.81 -2.69
C ASP A 15 -20.30 -5.70 -1.16
N ASP A 16 -19.41 -6.38 -0.44
CA ASP A 16 -19.33 -6.33 1.02
C ASP A 16 -18.88 -4.94 1.52
N ASP A 17 -17.89 -4.31 0.88
CA ASP A 17 -17.42 -2.96 1.20
C ASP A 17 -18.55 -1.93 1.06
N SER A 18 -19.32 -2.01 -0.03
CA SER A 18 -20.48 -1.13 -0.26
C SER A 18 -21.50 -1.22 0.88
N ARG A 19 -21.77 -2.45 1.37
CA ARG A 19 -22.68 -2.69 2.50
C ARG A 19 -22.12 -2.10 3.80
N ARG A 20 -20.84 -2.29 4.08
CA ARG A 20 -20.16 -1.75 5.27
C ARG A 20 -20.13 -0.22 5.27
N MET A 21 -19.90 0.39 4.12
CA MET A 21 -19.97 1.84 3.97
C MET A 21 -21.38 2.38 4.24
N ILE A 22 -22.44 1.64 3.85
CA ILE A 22 -23.82 1.99 4.20
C ILE A 22 -24.02 1.92 5.71
N GLU A 23 -23.54 0.87 6.36
CA GLU A 23 -23.64 0.68 7.81
C GLU A 23 -22.90 1.77 8.60
N LEU A 24 -21.65 2.08 8.23
CA LEU A 24 -20.86 3.13 8.87
C LEU A 24 -21.54 4.50 8.76
N ARG A 25 -22.03 4.87 7.57
CA ARG A 25 -22.79 6.12 7.40
C ARG A 25 -24.10 6.10 8.18
N GLY A 26 -24.79 4.96 8.22
CA GLY A 26 -26.02 4.77 8.96
C GLY A 26 -25.80 4.95 10.47
N GLY A 27 -24.75 4.34 11.02
CA GLY A 27 -24.37 4.44 12.42
C GLY A 27 -23.99 5.87 12.81
N LEU A 28 -23.23 6.56 11.95
CA LEU A 28 -22.91 7.97 12.14
C LEU A 28 -24.18 8.84 12.13
N HIS A 29 -25.07 8.64 11.16
CA HIS A 29 -26.30 9.44 11.05
C HIS A 29 -27.28 9.17 12.19
N ALA A 30 -27.34 7.93 12.68
CA ALA A 30 -28.15 7.53 13.83
C ALA A 30 -27.58 8.02 15.17
N HIS A 31 -26.39 8.64 15.18
CA HIS A 31 -25.69 9.07 16.39
C HIS A 31 -25.54 7.91 17.39
N LEU A 32 -25.09 6.75 16.89
CA LEU A 32 -24.85 5.60 17.74
C LEU A 32 -23.86 5.93 18.86
N PRO A 33 -23.99 5.31 20.05
CA PRO A 33 -22.98 5.41 21.10
C PRO A 33 -21.58 5.07 20.58
N ASP A 34 -20.56 5.74 21.09
CA ASP A 34 -19.16 5.57 20.66
C ASP A 34 -18.70 4.10 20.62
N GLY A 35 -19.18 3.27 21.57
CA GLY A 35 -18.87 1.84 21.60
C GLY A 35 -19.39 1.08 20.38
N ASP A 36 -20.63 1.37 19.97
CA ASP A 36 -21.27 0.74 18.81
C ASP A 36 -20.64 1.26 17.51
N LEU A 37 -20.37 2.57 17.44
CA LEU A 37 -19.69 3.17 16.28
C LEU A 37 -18.26 2.62 16.13
N ARG A 38 -17.53 2.46 17.24
CA ARG A 38 -16.20 1.84 17.23
C ARG A 38 -16.24 0.41 16.73
N ALA A 39 -17.22 -0.39 17.15
CA ALA A 39 -17.37 -1.75 16.65
C ALA A 39 -17.56 -1.80 15.11
N ILE A 40 -18.36 -0.88 14.56
CA ILE A 40 -18.57 -0.76 13.10
C ILE A 40 -17.27 -0.34 12.39
N ILE A 41 -16.52 0.60 12.98
CA ILE A 41 -15.21 1.03 12.47
C ILE A 41 -14.23 -0.14 12.46
N ASP A 42 -14.11 -0.87 13.58
CA ASP A 42 -13.17 -1.99 13.72
C ASP A 42 -13.48 -3.12 12.73
N ASP A 43 -14.76 -3.44 12.53
CA ASP A 43 -15.21 -4.43 11.54
C ASP A 43 -14.96 -3.94 10.09
N THR A 44 -15.13 -2.65 9.83
CA THR A 44 -14.78 -2.03 8.54
C THR A 44 -13.26 -2.09 8.30
N LEU A 45 -12.43 -1.80 9.29
CA LEU A 45 -10.97 -1.89 9.17
C LEU A 45 -10.52 -3.34 8.93
N THR A 46 -11.09 -4.30 9.66
CA THR A 46 -10.82 -5.73 9.47
C THR A 46 -11.19 -6.19 8.05
N HIS A 47 -12.22 -5.60 7.44
CA HIS A 47 -12.58 -5.86 6.04
C HIS A 47 -11.48 -5.46 5.06
N TYR A 48 -10.75 -4.36 5.32
CA TYR A 48 -9.61 -3.95 4.48
C TYR A 48 -8.40 -4.88 4.63
N ASP A 49 -8.18 -5.49 5.80
CA ASP A 49 -7.14 -6.52 5.96
C ASP A 49 -7.35 -7.71 5.00
N GLU A 50 -8.61 -8.09 4.77
CA GLU A 50 -8.95 -9.14 3.80
C GLU A 50 -8.58 -8.74 2.37
N LEU A 51 -8.77 -7.46 1.98
CA LEU A 51 -8.32 -6.98 0.67
C LEU A 51 -6.80 -7.14 0.51
N PHE A 52 -6.03 -6.76 1.52
CA PHE A 52 -4.58 -6.91 1.48
C PHE A 52 -4.16 -8.39 1.41
N ARG A 53 -4.87 -9.28 2.11
CA ARG A 53 -4.66 -10.72 2.03
C ARG A 53 -4.94 -11.27 0.63
N LEU A 54 -6.03 -10.85 0.00
CA LEU A 54 -6.38 -11.22 -1.38
C LEU A 54 -5.32 -10.72 -2.38
N LYS A 55 -4.90 -9.46 -2.28
CA LYS A 55 -3.84 -8.89 -3.12
C LYS A 55 -2.51 -9.60 -2.93
N SER A 56 -2.14 -9.96 -1.69
CA SER A 56 -0.92 -10.72 -1.41
C SER A 56 -0.96 -12.12 -2.04
N ALA A 57 -2.08 -12.82 -1.92
CA ALA A 57 -2.27 -14.12 -2.56
C ALA A 57 -2.21 -14.02 -4.09
N ALA A 58 -2.82 -12.98 -4.68
CA ALA A 58 -2.75 -12.71 -6.11
C ALA A 58 -1.32 -12.40 -6.56
N ALA A 59 -0.58 -11.54 -5.86
CA ALA A 59 0.81 -11.23 -6.17
C ALA A 59 1.71 -12.47 -6.20
N ARG A 60 1.50 -13.39 -5.25
CA ARG A 60 2.26 -14.65 -5.17
C ARG A 60 1.94 -15.62 -6.31
N ALA A 61 0.71 -15.58 -6.83
CA ALA A 61 0.27 -16.43 -7.92
C ALA A 61 0.62 -15.85 -9.30
N ASP A 62 0.36 -14.55 -9.46
CA ASP A 62 0.55 -13.79 -10.69
C ASP A 62 0.59 -12.27 -10.39
N VAL A 63 1.80 -11.74 -10.17
CA VAL A 63 2.00 -10.30 -9.92
C VAL A 63 1.62 -9.43 -11.11
N PHE A 64 1.68 -9.94 -12.35
CA PHE A 64 1.30 -9.18 -13.54
C PHE A 64 -0.20 -8.98 -13.59
N HIS A 65 -0.99 -9.98 -13.18
CA HIS A 65 -2.44 -9.82 -13.02
C HIS A 65 -2.78 -8.75 -11.98
N LEU A 66 -2.03 -8.68 -10.87
CA LEU A 66 -2.26 -7.65 -9.86
C LEU A 66 -1.93 -6.24 -10.38
N ILE A 67 -0.86 -6.08 -11.17
CA ILE A 67 -0.41 -4.76 -11.67
C ILE A 67 -1.23 -4.30 -12.89
N THR A 68 -1.54 -5.22 -13.82
CA THR A 68 -2.10 -4.88 -15.14
C THR A 68 -3.50 -5.46 -15.40
N GLY A 69 -3.96 -6.38 -14.55
CA GLY A 69 -5.21 -7.09 -14.72
C GLY A 69 -6.44 -6.19 -14.63
N MET A 70 -7.58 -6.69 -15.10
CA MET A 70 -8.82 -5.92 -15.29
C MET A 70 -9.63 -5.68 -14.01
N TRP A 71 -9.12 -6.10 -12.86
CA TRP A 71 -9.80 -6.01 -11.56
C TRP A 71 -10.03 -4.56 -11.08
N ALA A 72 -9.12 -3.63 -11.41
CA ALA A 72 -9.28 -2.20 -11.12
C ALA A 72 -9.71 -1.44 -12.38
N THR A 73 -10.62 -0.48 -12.23
CA THR A 73 -11.04 0.43 -13.31
C THR A 73 -9.89 1.35 -13.75
N PRO A 74 -9.92 1.90 -14.98
CA PRO A 74 -8.93 2.87 -15.41
C PRO A 74 -8.84 4.11 -14.49
N ALA A 75 -9.98 4.55 -13.94
CA ALA A 75 -10.05 5.67 -13.01
C ALA A 75 -9.31 5.35 -11.70
N GLU A 76 -9.54 4.18 -11.10
CA GLU A 76 -8.83 3.75 -9.89
C GLU A 76 -7.33 3.63 -10.13
N ARG A 77 -6.92 3.12 -11.30
CA ARG A 77 -5.50 2.98 -11.65
C ARG A 77 -4.77 4.30 -11.76
N CYS A 78 -5.44 5.39 -12.15
CA CYS A 78 -4.82 6.71 -12.20
C CYS A 78 -4.35 7.21 -10.83
N PHE A 79 -4.86 6.64 -9.74
CA PHE A 79 -4.51 7.01 -8.36
C PHE A 79 -3.67 5.95 -7.65
N LEU A 80 -3.29 4.87 -8.34
CA LEU A 80 -2.41 3.86 -7.78
C LEU A 80 -0.95 4.33 -7.85
N TRP A 81 -0.24 4.17 -6.73
CA TRP A 81 1.19 4.33 -6.63
C TRP A 81 1.86 2.94 -6.59
N MET A 82 2.51 2.53 -5.49
CA MET A 82 3.21 1.24 -5.45
C MET A 82 2.30 0.06 -5.10
N GLY A 83 1.39 0.21 -4.13
CA GLY A 83 0.54 -0.88 -3.63
C GLY A 83 -0.93 -0.49 -3.41
N GLY A 84 -1.29 0.74 -3.78
CA GLY A 84 -2.57 1.37 -3.44
C GLY A 84 -2.48 2.87 -3.65
N PHE A 85 -3.31 3.62 -2.93
CA PHE A 85 -3.26 5.07 -2.93
C PHE A 85 -1.97 5.61 -2.30
N ARG A 86 -1.60 6.83 -2.68
CA ARG A 86 -0.55 7.60 -2.00
C ARG A 86 -1.10 8.17 -0.68
N PRO A 87 -0.56 7.78 0.49
CA PRO A 87 -1.10 8.20 1.79
C PRO A 87 -1.23 9.72 1.97
N SER A 88 -0.26 10.50 1.50
CA SER A 88 -0.29 11.97 1.61
C SER A 88 -1.42 12.59 0.78
N ASP A 89 -1.73 12.04 -0.40
CA ASP A 89 -2.85 12.51 -1.23
C ASP A 89 -4.20 12.19 -0.58
N LEU A 90 -4.31 11.03 0.07
CA LEU A 90 -5.49 10.69 0.87
C LEU A 90 -5.66 11.67 2.04
N LEU A 91 -4.60 11.93 2.79
CA LEU A 91 -4.65 12.86 3.93
C LEU A 91 -5.03 14.28 3.49
N LYS A 92 -4.48 14.78 2.38
CA LYS A 92 -4.83 16.08 1.79
C LYS A 92 -6.31 16.18 1.41
N THR A 93 -6.92 15.07 0.99
CA THR A 93 -8.33 15.02 0.61
C THR A 93 -9.26 14.94 1.84
N LEU A 94 -8.79 14.30 2.92
CA LEU A 94 -9.57 14.11 4.15
C LEU A 94 -9.45 15.25 5.14
N ALA A 95 -8.28 15.88 5.28
CA ALA A 95 -8.03 16.92 6.28
C ALA A 95 -9.06 18.07 6.26
N PRO A 96 -9.50 18.59 5.08
CA PRO A 96 -10.52 19.64 5.03
C PRO A 96 -11.92 19.19 5.51
N GLN A 97 -12.18 17.88 5.64
CA GLN A 97 -13.47 17.33 6.04
C GLN A 97 -13.58 17.07 7.54
N LEU A 98 -12.50 17.26 8.30
CA LEU A 98 -12.42 16.92 9.73
C LEU A 98 -12.82 18.07 10.67
N ASP A 99 -13.34 19.19 10.15
CA ASP A 99 -13.70 20.36 10.95
C ASP A 99 -14.88 20.11 11.92
N PRO A 100 -14.85 20.66 13.14
CA PRO A 100 -13.78 21.50 13.71
C PRO A 100 -12.67 20.67 14.40
N LEU A 101 -11.41 20.97 14.07
CA LEU A 101 -10.23 20.42 14.74
C LEU A 101 -9.66 21.39 15.78
N THR A 102 -9.08 20.85 16.86
CA THR A 102 -8.27 21.64 17.80
C THR A 102 -6.94 22.04 17.17
N GLU A 103 -6.31 23.14 17.65
CA GLU A 103 -4.98 23.56 17.17
C GLU A 103 -3.94 22.44 17.29
N GLN A 104 -3.99 21.65 18.37
CA GLN A 104 -3.09 20.51 18.57
C GLN A 104 -3.30 19.42 17.51
N GLN A 105 -4.55 19.11 17.15
CA GLN A 105 -4.85 18.14 16.09
C GLN A 105 -4.43 18.65 14.71
N MET A 106 -4.58 19.94 14.43
CA MET A 106 -4.09 20.52 13.17
C MET A 106 -2.58 20.38 13.05
N VAL A 107 -1.83 20.70 14.11
CA VAL A 107 -0.37 20.52 14.14
C VAL A 107 0.01 19.05 13.96
N GLY A 108 -0.72 18.13 14.60
CA GLY A 108 -0.54 16.69 14.43
C GLY A 108 -0.73 16.24 12.98
N ILE A 109 -1.81 16.67 12.32
CA ILE A 109 -2.09 16.36 10.92
C ILE A 109 -1.00 16.92 9.99
N CYS A 110 -0.54 18.15 10.20
CA CYS A 110 0.55 18.72 9.40
C CYS A 110 1.87 17.95 9.57
N SER A 111 2.20 17.54 10.81
CA SER A 111 3.38 16.72 11.08
C SER A 111 3.27 15.34 10.43
N LEU A 112 2.08 14.73 10.45
CA LEU A 112 1.81 13.46 9.79
C LEU A 112 1.96 13.59 8.28
N GLU A 113 1.38 14.62 7.67
CA GLU A 113 1.50 14.89 6.24
C GLU A 113 2.97 15.00 5.80
N GLN A 114 3.77 15.76 6.55
CA GLN A 114 5.19 15.90 6.29
C GLN A 114 5.94 14.57 6.41
N SER A 115 5.62 13.77 7.43
CA SER A 115 6.25 12.46 7.66
C SER A 115 5.89 11.47 6.55
N LEU A 116 4.62 11.43 6.13
CA LEU A 116 4.17 10.62 5.00
C LEU A 116 4.89 11.02 3.72
N GLN A 117 5.00 12.32 3.44
CA GLN A 117 5.66 12.78 2.23
C GLN A 117 7.14 12.41 2.20
N GLN A 118 7.86 12.54 3.31
CA GLN A 118 9.26 12.12 3.41
C GLN A 118 9.43 10.61 3.19
N ALA A 119 8.58 9.80 3.82
CA ALA A 119 8.58 8.35 3.62
C ALA A 119 8.28 7.98 2.15
N GLU A 120 7.32 8.66 1.53
CA GLU A 120 6.94 8.44 0.13
C GLU A 120 8.04 8.81 -0.86
N GLU A 121 8.72 9.93 -0.63
CA GLU A 121 9.87 10.37 -1.43
C GLU A 121 11.01 9.37 -1.33
N ALA A 122 11.32 8.90 -0.12
CA ALA A 122 12.39 7.92 0.09
C ALA A 122 12.07 6.57 -0.57
N LEU A 123 10.81 6.11 -0.50
CA LEU A 123 10.38 4.90 -1.19
C LEU A 123 10.40 5.05 -2.72
N THR A 124 9.98 6.20 -3.24
CA THR A 124 10.03 6.48 -4.69
C THR A 124 11.47 6.42 -5.19
N GLN A 125 12.39 7.08 -4.48
CA GLN A 125 13.83 7.06 -4.81
C GLN A 125 14.41 5.65 -4.73
N GLY A 126 14.07 4.88 -3.70
CA GLY A 126 14.51 3.48 -3.55
C GLY A 126 14.04 2.59 -4.71
N LEU A 127 12.79 2.78 -5.16
CA LEU A 127 12.24 2.04 -6.29
C LEU A 127 12.90 2.44 -7.63
N GLU A 128 13.13 3.73 -7.85
CA GLU A 128 13.85 4.22 -9.04
C GLU A 128 15.27 3.66 -9.12
N GLN A 129 16.00 3.68 -8.00
CA GLN A 129 17.35 3.10 -7.91
C GLN A 129 17.34 1.59 -8.20
N LEU A 130 16.33 0.86 -7.70
CA LEU A 130 16.15 -0.55 -8.00
C LEU A 130 15.94 -0.78 -9.51
N HIS A 131 14.99 -0.05 -10.12
CA HIS A 131 14.71 -0.17 -11.56
C HIS A 131 15.94 0.11 -12.40
N GLN A 132 16.66 1.19 -12.12
CA GLN A 132 17.89 1.54 -12.84
C GLN A 132 18.95 0.45 -12.68
N SER A 133 19.10 -0.06 -11.45
CA SER A 133 20.04 -1.12 -11.16
C SER A 133 19.70 -2.43 -11.88
N LEU A 134 18.43 -2.85 -11.86
CA LEU A 134 17.99 -4.06 -12.57
C LEU A 134 18.19 -3.90 -14.08
N ALA A 135 17.86 -2.74 -14.63
CA ALA A 135 18.10 -2.44 -16.04
C ALA A 135 19.60 -2.55 -16.40
N ILE A 136 20.51 -2.02 -15.56
CA ILE A 136 21.96 -2.16 -15.76
C ILE A 136 22.39 -3.63 -15.67
N THR A 137 21.92 -4.38 -14.67
CA THR A 137 22.27 -5.79 -14.51
C THR A 137 21.81 -6.62 -15.70
N VAL A 138 20.58 -6.41 -16.20
CA VAL A 138 20.04 -7.13 -17.37
C VAL A 138 20.68 -6.68 -18.69
N ALA A 139 20.90 -5.38 -18.88
CA ALA A 139 21.55 -4.85 -20.09
C ALA A 139 23.06 -5.14 -20.13
N GLY A 140 23.71 -5.22 -18.97
CA GLY A 140 25.11 -5.61 -18.80
C GLY A 140 25.39 -7.07 -19.18
N SER A 141 24.36 -7.92 -19.16
CA SER A 141 24.39 -9.28 -19.70
C SER A 141 24.42 -9.33 -21.25
N GLY A 142 24.41 -8.16 -21.91
CA GLY A 142 24.27 -7.98 -23.35
C GLY A 142 25.53 -8.12 -24.22
N SER A 143 26.56 -8.85 -23.79
CA SER A 143 27.53 -9.42 -24.75
C SER A 143 27.06 -10.81 -25.14
N LEU A 144 26.05 -10.88 -26.02
CA LEU A 144 25.58 -12.11 -26.66
C LEU A 144 26.57 -12.67 -27.70
N SER A 145 27.82 -12.22 -27.70
CA SER A 145 28.91 -12.82 -28.44
C SER A 145 29.75 -13.69 -27.50
N ASP A 146 29.64 -14.99 -27.76
CA ASP A 146 30.53 -16.10 -27.39
C ASP A 146 30.23 -16.88 -26.09
N ASP A 147 29.88 -18.14 -26.31
CA ASP A 147 29.77 -19.31 -25.44
C ASP A 147 29.26 -19.15 -23.99
N THR A 148 28.07 -19.71 -23.78
CA THR A 148 27.49 -20.25 -22.53
C THR A 148 28.34 -20.12 -21.26
N ASN A 149 28.27 -18.97 -20.59
CA ASN A 149 28.69 -18.85 -19.20
C ASN A 149 27.46 -18.76 -18.29
N MET A 150 26.84 -19.92 -18.01
CA MET A 150 25.75 -20.08 -17.02
C MET A 150 26.11 -19.43 -15.66
N GLY A 151 27.41 -19.38 -15.33
CA GLY A 151 27.93 -18.72 -14.13
C GLY A 151 27.76 -17.19 -14.11
N SER A 152 27.74 -16.54 -15.28
CA SER A 152 27.52 -15.08 -15.39
C SER A 152 26.06 -14.73 -15.09
N PHE A 153 25.11 -15.48 -15.65
CA PHE A 153 23.68 -15.25 -15.41
C PHE A 153 23.29 -15.51 -13.95
N MET A 154 23.78 -16.60 -13.34
CA MET A 154 23.54 -16.85 -11.91
C MET A 154 24.17 -15.77 -11.02
N GLY A 155 25.33 -15.23 -11.40
CA GLY A 155 25.97 -14.10 -10.71
C GLY A 155 25.13 -12.82 -10.79
N ASP A 156 24.67 -12.47 -11.99
CA ASP A 156 23.80 -11.31 -12.23
C ASP A 156 22.47 -11.44 -11.47
N MET A 157 21.86 -12.63 -11.49
CA MET A 157 20.63 -12.93 -10.74
C MET A 157 20.86 -12.83 -9.23
N ALA A 158 21.99 -13.31 -8.71
CA ALA A 158 22.32 -13.18 -7.28
C ALA A 158 22.48 -11.71 -6.86
N VAL A 159 23.09 -10.88 -7.70
CA VAL A 159 23.21 -9.42 -7.46
C VAL A 159 21.84 -8.75 -7.49
N ALA A 160 21.00 -9.09 -8.47
CA ALA A 160 19.63 -8.56 -8.55
C ALA A 160 18.78 -8.94 -7.33
N LEU A 161 18.84 -10.20 -6.89
CA LEU A 161 18.15 -10.69 -5.69
C LEU A 161 18.65 -10.00 -4.41
N GLY A 162 19.95 -9.78 -4.26
CA GLY A 162 20.50 -9.05 -3.11
C GLY A 162 19.99 -7.60 -3.03
N LYS A 163 19.82 -6.93 -4.18
CA LYS A 163 19.27 -5.57 -4.24
C LYS A 163 17.78 -5.54 -3.92
N LEU A 164 17.01 -6.54 -4.38
CA LEU A 164 15.61 -6.72 -4.00
C LEU A 164 15.44 -6.92 -2.50
N ALA A 165 16.27 -7.76 -1.88
CA ALA A 165 16.23 -8.00 -0.43
C ALA A 165 16.56 -6.74 0.39
N ASN A 166 17.49 -5.91 -0.07
CA ASN A 166 17.79 -4.63 0.57
C ASN A 166 16.59 -3.66 0.51
N LEU A 167 15.91 -3.59 -0.64
CA LEU A 167 14.72 -2.75 -0.77
C LEU A 167 13.56 -3.29 0.07
N GLU A 168 13.35 -4.61 0.10
CA GLU A 168 12.35 -5.23 0.98
C GLU A 168 12.61 -4.85 2.44
N GLY A 169 13.85 -4.94 2.91
CA GLY A 169 14.24 -4.50 4.24
C GLY A 169 13.96 -3.01 4.49
N PHE A 170 14.26 -2.15 3.51
CA PHE A 170 13.97 -0.72 3.58
C PHE A 170 12.46 -0.43 3.66
N VAL A 171 11.65 -1.10 2.84
CA VAL A 171 10.19 -0.98 2.84
C VAL A 171 9.62 -1.40 4.20
N ILE A 172 10.11 -2.51 4.77
CA ILE A 172 9.70 -2.96 6.10
C ILE A 172 10.03 -1.91 7.16
N GLN A 173 11.23 -1.33 7.12
CA GLN A 173 11.66 -0.29 8.06
C GLN A 173 10.77 0.96 7.99
N VAL A 174 10.59 1.52 6.79
CA VAL A 174 9.77 2.72 6.59
C VAL A 174 8.30 2.45 6.96
N THR A 175 7.78 1.26 6.66
CA THR A 175 6.39 0.89 6.99
C THR A 175 6.20 0.70 8.51
N GLN A 176 7.21 0.19 9.21
CA GLN A 176 7.21 0.12 10.68
C GLN A 176 7.25 1.52 11.30
N ASP A 177 8.07 2.42 10.78
CA ASP A 177 8.17 3.80 11.28
C ASP A 177 6.85 4.57 11.07
N VAL A 178 6.18 4.39 9.92
CA VAL A 178 4.84 4.96 9.66
C VAL A 178 3.75 4.28 10.50
N SER A 179 3.78 2.96 10.70
CA SER A 179 2.84 2.25 11.58
C SER A 179 3.04 2.61 13.06
N LEU A 180 4.27 2.91 13.48
CA LEU A 180 4.58 3.43 14.80
C LEU A 180 4.09 4.86 14.96
N LEU A 181 4.12 5.71 13.92
CA LEU A 181 3.48 7.02 13.90
C LEU A 181 1.96 6.91 14.14
N PHE A 182 1.26 5.99 13.47
CA PHE A 182 -0.18 5.76 13.71
C PHE A 182 -0.48 5.13 15.09
N LYS A 183 0.39 4.25 15.61
CA LYS A 183 0.24 3.66 16.95
C LYS A 183 0.59 4.63 18.08
N LEU A 184 1.52 5.56 17.88
CA LEU A 184 1.90 6.56 18.87
C LEU A 184 0.82 7.63 19.02
N ASP A 185 0.12 8.01 17.95
CA ASP A 185 -1.00 8.97 18.03
C ASP A 185 -2.21 8.35 18.75
N HIS A 186 -2.48 7.05 18.55
CA HIS A 186 -3.49 6.32 19.32
C HIS A 186 -3.12 6.15 20.80
N TYR A 187 -1.84 6.24 21.18
CA TYR A 187 -1.39 6.18 22.57
C TYR A 187 -1.35 7.56 23.25
N VAL A 188 -1.19 8.64 22.47
CA VAL A 188 -1.21 10.03 22.97
C VAL A 188 -2.63 10.58 23.07
N SER A 189 -3.60 10.08 22.29
CA SER A 189 -5.02 10.47 22.41
C SER A 189 -5.79 9.75 23.55
N VAL A 190 -5.14 8.87 24.32
CA VAL A 190 -5.74 8.09 25.43
C VAL A 190 -5.12 8.44 26.80
N CYS A 191 -4.30 9.49 26.86
CA CYS A 191 -3.85 10.13 28.10
C CYS A 191 -4.34 11.59 28.13
#